data_AF-A0ABD5XPH3-F1
#
_entry.id   AF-A0ABD5XPH3-F1
#
_cell.length_a   1.000
_cell.length_b   1.000
_cell.length_c   1.000
_cell.angle_alpha   90.00
_cell.angle_beta   90.00
_cell.angle_gamma   90.00
#
_symmetry.space_group_name_H-M   'P 1'
#
loop_
_entity.id
_entity.type
_entity.pdbx_description
1 polymer ?
#
loop_
_entity_poly.entity_id
_entity_poly.type
_entity_poly.pdbx_seq_one_letter_code
_entity_poly.pdbx_strand_id
1 'polypeptide(L)'
;MVHPPPGDGFPGGLHAHADQEEVFVVVAGVARFETLDGPVRVAAGEAVRFAPGEFQTGENAGDTPLVALALGAPRDGDDVRVPATCLDCGANALRLDTAGGPTFVCPDCGAEHTPAPCPDCASDRLAFATDAAHDPIVECDDCGSRFADAPLATE
;
A
#
# COMPACT_ATOMS: atom_id res chain seq x y z
N MET A 1 9.59 -6.71 14.83
CA MET A 1 8.25 -7.05 15.39
C MET A 1 7.44 -5.78 15.37
N VAL A 2 6.18 -5.85 14.95
CA VAL A 2 5.26 -4.73 14.75
C VAL A 2 4.04 -4.95 15.64
N HIS A 3 3.50 -3.87 16.21
CA HIS A 3 2.46 -3.92 17.24
C HIS A 3 1.29 -2.96 16.97
N PRO A 4 0.59 -3.07 15.82
CA PRO A 4 -0.50 -2.15 15.51
C PRO A 4 -1.65 -2.30 16.54
N PRO A 5 -2.11 -1.20 17.15
CA PRO A 5 -3.34 -1.17 17.95
C PRO A 5 -4.58 -1.66 17.18
N PRO A 6 -5.67 -2.03 17.87
CA PRO A 6 -6.96 -2.29 17.22
C PRO A 6 -7.38 -1.14 16.29
N GLY A 7 -7.68 -1.45 15.04
CA GLY A 7 -8.06 -0.46 14.02
C GLY A 7 -6.90 0.24 13.31
N ASP A 8 -5.65 0.01 13.72
CA ASP A 8 -4.48 0.57 13.05
C ASP A 8 -3.86 -0.41 12.03
N GLY A 9 -3.29 0.16 10.97
CA GLY A 9 -2.59 -0.54 9.90
C GLY A 9 -1.14 -0.91 10.21
N PHE A 10 -0.60 -1.87 9.46
CA PHE A 10 0.84 -1.89 9.21
C PHE A 10 1.23 -0.62 8.41
N PRO A 11 2.45 -0.09 8.59
CA PRO A 11 2.88 1.08 7.84
C PRO A 11 2.96 0.76 6.34
N GLY A 12 2.68 1.75 5.49
CA GLY A 12 2.95 1.69 4.04
C GLY A 12 1.72 1.78 3.12
N GLY A 13 0.49 1.62 3.63
CA GLY A 13 -0.71 1.60 2.78
C GLY A 13 -0.70 0.43 1.79
N LEU A 14 -1.54 0.48 0.74
CA LEU A 14 -1.55 -0.54 -0.32
C LEU A 14 -0.33 -0.37 -1.23
N HIS A 15 0.58 -1.33 -1.19
CA HIS A 15 1.81 -1.33 -1.98
C HIS A 15 2.25 -2.74 -2.32
N ALA A 16 3.17 -2.85 -3.28
CA ALA A 16 3.87 -4.08 -3.61
C ALA A 16 5.38 -3.83 -3.62
N HIS A 17 6.17 -4.84 -3.33
CA HIS A 17 7.61 -4.80 -3.60
C HIS A 17 7.90 -5.57 -4.88
N ALA A 18 8.53 -4.94 -5.88
CA ALA A 18 8.81 -5.60 -7.16
C ALA A 18 10.05 -6.53 -7.09
N ASP A 19 10.95 -6.31 -6.13
CA ASP A 19 12.21 -7.03 -6.00
C ASP A 19 12.37 -7.73 -4.64
N GLN A 20 11.33 -7.73 -3.80
CA GLN A 20 11.32 -8.31 -2.47
C GLN A 20 10.04 -9.12 -2.22
N GLU A 21 10.19 -10.28 -1.57
CA GLU A 21 9.11 -11.03 -0.96
C GLU A 21 8.85 -10.51 0.46
N GLU A 22 7.58 -10.39 0.83
CA GLU A 22 7.19 -10.07 2.21
C GLU A 22 6.50 -11.25 2.89
N VAL A 23 6.90 -11.54 4.13
CA VAL A 23 6.29 -12.57 4.96
C VAL A 23 5.88 -11.95 6.29
N PHE A 24 4.62 -12.15 6.65
CA PHE A 24 4.08 -11.74 7.94
C PHE A 24 3.75 -12.97 8.78
N VAL A 25 4.36 -13.07 9.96
CA VAL A 25 4.06 -14.12 10.95
C VAL A 25 3.32 -13.49 12.12
N VAL A 26 2.07 -13.89 12.35
CA VAL A 26 1.26 -13.36 13.44
C VAL A 26 1.56 -14.14 14.72
N VAL A 27 2.06 -13.45 15.72
CA VAL A 27 2.43 -14.02 17.02
C VAL A 27 1.25 -13.97 18.00
N ALA A 28 0.48 -12.87 17.99
CA ALA A 28 -0.70 -12.69 18.81
C ALA A 28 -1.71 -11.78 18.09
N GLY A 29 -3.00 -11.95 18.36
CA GLY A 29 -4.08 -11.21 17.69
C GLY A 29 -4.40 -11.78 16.30
N VAL A 30 -5.02 -10.95 15.47
CA VAL A 30 -5.44 -11.31 14.11
C VAL A 30 -5.14 -10.14 13.18
N ALA A 31 -4.36 -10.41 12.13
CA ALA A 31 -4.17 -9.49 11.03
C ALA A 31 -5.20 -9.77 9.92
N ARG A 32 -5.60 -8.71 9.22
CA ARG A 32 -6.30 -8.81 7.94
C ARG A 32 -5.48 -8.06 6.91
N PHE A 33 -5.18 -8.70 5.79
CA PHE A 33 -4.52 -8.10 4.65
C PHE A 33 -5.53 -7.92 3.54
N GLU A 34 -5.67 -6.70 3.02
CA GLU A 34 -6.33 -6.45 1.76
C GLU A 34 -5.35 -6.69 0.62
N THR A 35 -5.84 -7.32 -0.45
CA THR A 35 -5.08 -7.56 -1.69
C THR A 35 -6.01 -7.32 -2.88
N LEU A 36 -5.45 -7.28 -4.09
CA LEU A 36 -6.27 -7.17 -5.32
C LEU A 36 -7.05 -8.45 -5.64
N ASP A 37 -6.67 -9.59 -5.05
CA ASP A 37 -7.40 -10.85 -5.15
C ASP A 37 -8.41 -11.05 -3.99
N GLY A 38 -8.49 -10.05 -3.10
CA GLY A 38 -9.37 -10.03 -1.94
C GLY A 38 -8.67 -10.23 -0.60
N PRO A 39 -9.43 -10.15 0.51
CA PRO A 39 -8.85 -10.14 1.84
C PRO A 39 -8.34 -11.50 2.31
N VAL A 40 -7.21 -11.48 3.01
CA VAL A 40 -6.61 -12.63 3.69
C VAL A 40 -6.59 -12.36 5.20
N ARG A 41 -7.17 -13.29 5.98
CA ARG A 41 -7.14 -13.22 7.46
C ARG A 41 -6.08 -14.16 8.00
N VAL A 42 -5.25 -13.66 8.91
CA VAL A 42 -4.11 -14.38 9.49
C VAL A 42 -4.15 -14.28 11.01
N ALA A 43 -4.35 -15.40 11.68
CA ALA A 43 -4.46 -15.49 13.13
C ALA A 43 -3.12 -15.83 13.80
N ALA A 44 -3.07 -15.72 15.13
CA ALA A 44 -1.92 -16.12 15.93
C ALA A 44 -1.44 -17.55 15.61
N GLY A 45 -0.15 -17.68 15.32
CA GLY A 45 0.50 -18.92 14.90
C GLY A 45 0.52 -19.15 13.38
N GLU A 46 -0.16 -18.31 12.61
CA GLU A 46 -0.20 -18.40 11.14
C GLU A 46 0.77 -17.41 10.50
N ALA A 47 1.03 -17.63 9.20
CA ALA A 47 1.83 -16.74 8.38
C ALA A 47 1.21 -16.56 7.00
N VAL A 48 1.41 -15.38 6.42
CA VAL A 48 1.12 -15.08 5.02
C VAL A 48 2.39 -14.63 4.32
N ARG A 49 2.49 -14.96 3.04
CA ARG A 49 3.59 -14.55 2.15
C ARG A 49 2.98 -13.81 0.98
N PHE A 50 3.61 -12.71 0.60
CA PHE A 50 3.39 -11.98 -0.64
C PHE A 50 4.64 -12.12 -1.52
N ALA A 51 4.45 -12.60 -2.74
CA ALA A 51 5.46 -12.66 -3.78
C ALA A 51 5.78 -11.25 -4.31
N PRO A 52 6.92 -11.07 -5.00
CA PRO A 52 7.23 -9.77 -5.57
C PRO A 52 6.16 -9.35 -6.58
N GLY A 53 5.68 -8.11 -6.45
CA GLY A 53 4.61 -7.54 -7.27
C GLY A 53 3.19 -7.74 -6.73
N GLU A 54 3.00 -8.48 -5.63
CA GLU A 54 1.67 -8.63 -5.01
C GLU A 54 1.35 -7.42 -4.14
N PHE A 55 0.29 -6.68 -4.50
CA PHE A 55 -0.18 -5.53 -3.74
C PHE A 55 -0.91 -5.96 -2.47
N GLN A 56 -0.47 -5.42 -1.33
CA GLN A 56 -1.04 -5.72 -0.03
C GLN A 56 -1.08 -4.47 0.87
N THR A 57 -2.05 -4.44 1.77
CA THR A 57 -1.98 -3.63 2.99
C THR A 57 -2.57 -4.41 4.15
N GLY A 58 -1.91 -4.38 5.31
CA GLY A 58 -2.36 -5.10 6.49
C GLY A 58 -2.93 -4.18 7.55
N GLU A 59 -3.86 -4.68 8.36
CA GLU A 59 -4.38 -4.01 9.54
C GLU A 59 -4.62 -4.98 10.71
N ASN A 60 -4.69 -4.42 11.91
CA ASN A 60 -5.25 -5.12 13.06
C ASN A 60 -6.78 -5.04 13.04
N ALA A 61 -7.41 -6.06 12.46
CA ALA A 61 -8.86 -6.21 12.40
C ALA A 61 -9.49 -6.79 13.69
N GLY A 62 -8.70 -6.93 14.77
CA GLY A 62 -9.16 -7.42 16.07
C GLY A 62 -9.47 -6.31 17.06
N ASP A 63 -9.96 -6.71 18.25
CA ASP A 63 -10.18 -5.83 19.42
C ASP A 63 -9.03 -5.89 20.43
N THR A 64 -8.04 -6.74 20.19
CA THR A 64 -6.82 -6.87 21.00
C THR A 64 -5.57 -6.42 20.23
N PRO A 65 -4.49 -6.01 20.91
CA PRO A 65 -3.23 -5.69 20.25
C PRO A 65 -2.72 -6.84 19.37
N LEU A 66 -2.40 -6.53 18.11
CA LEU A 66 -1.74 -7.45 17.18
C LEU A 66 -0.23 -7.43 17.46
N VAL A 67 0.40 -8.59 17.40
CA VAL A 67 1.86 -8.74 17.42
C VAL A 67 2.26 -9.57 16.22
N ALA A 68 3.07 -9.00 15.34
CA ALA A 68 3.52 -9.68 14.13
C ALA A 68 5.02 -9.47 13.85
N LEU A 69 5.63 -10.43 13.15
CA LEU A 69 6.91 -10.26 12.49
C LEU A 69 6.65 -9.95 11.02
N ALA A 70 7.08 -8.78 10.55
CA ALA A 70 7.14 -8.46 9.12
C ALA A 70 8.58 -8.68 8.64
N LEU A 71 8.74 -9.47 7.58
CA LEU A 71 10.03 -9.93 7.07
C LEU A 71 10.08 -9.67 5.56
N GLY A 72 11.08 -8.93 5.10
CA GLY A 72 11.38 -8.73 3.68
C GLY A 72 12.63 -9.50 3.25
N ALA A 73 12.58 -10.18 2.09
CA ALA A 73 13.75 -10.83 1.49
C ALA A 73 13.78 -10.67 -0.04
N PRO A 74 14.92 -10.27 -0.65
CA PRO A 74 16.19 -9.87 -0.02
C PRO A 74 16.04 -8.60 0.83
N ARG A 75 16.93 -8.43 1.81
CA ARG A 75 16.90 -7.29 2.74
C ARG A 75 17.04 -5.94 2.03
N ASP A 76 17.82 -5.92 0.95
CA ASP A 76 18.24 -4.69 0.27
C ASP A 76 17.29 -4.31 -0.88
N GLY A 77 16.10 -4.91 -0.95
CA GLY A 77 15.08 -4.52 -1.93
C GLY A 77 14.55 -3.12 -1.64
N ASP A 78 14.43 -2.31 -2.69
CA ASP A 78 14.03 -0.90 -2.60
C ASP A 78 12.97 -0.51 -3.65
N ASP A 79 12.52 -1.47 -4.47
CA ASP A 79 11.56 -1.20 -5.54
C ASP A 79 10.11 -1.32 -5.04
N VAL A 80 9.67 -0.32 -4.27
CA VAL A 80 8.29 -0.20 -3.78
C VAL A 80 7.38 0.36 -4.87
N ARG A 81 6.29 -0.34 -5.16
CA ARG A 81 5.26 0.03 -6.14
C ARG A 81 3.97 0.45 -5.46
N VAL A 82 3.36 1.51 -5.98
CA VAL A 82 2.00 1.96 -5.64
C VAL A 82 1.07 1.79 -6.85
N PRO A 83 -0.23 1.51 -6.63
CA PRO A 83 -1.17 1.26 -7.71
C PRO A 83 -1.72 2.58 -8.30
N ALA A 84 -0.81 3.41 -8.82
CA ALA A 84 -1.14 4.63 -9.55
C ALA A 84 -0.93 4.43 -11.05
N THR A 85 -1.68 5.14 -11.89
CA THR A 85 -1.49 5.08 -13.35
C THR A 85 -0.57 6.19 -13.86
N CYS A 86 0.40 5.81 -14.70
CA CYS A 86 1.25 6.73 -15.45
C CYS A 86 0.42 7.50 -16.49
N LEU A 87 0.48 8.84 -16.44
CA LEU A 87 -0.25 9.69 -17.38
C LEU A 87 0.29 9.60 -18.82
N ASP A 88 1.54 9.21 -19.01
CA ASP A 88 2.19 9.17 -20.32
C ASP A 88 1.97 7.85 -21.08
N CYS A 89 1.98 6.71 -20.38
CA CYS A 89 1.94 5.40 -21.02
C CYS A 89 0.85 4.44 -20.49
N GLY A 90 0.15 4.81 -19.41
CA GLY A 90 -0.94 4.01 -18.85
C GLY A 90 -0.50 2.79 -18.01
N ALA A 91 0.79 2.62 -17.72
CA ALA A 91 1.26 1.63 -16.76
C ALA A 91 0.68 1.92 -15.36
N ASN A 92 0.19 0.90 -14.65
CA ASN A 92 -0.64 1.02 -13.44
C ASN A 92 0.09 0.65 -12.13
N ALA A 93 1.42 0.66 -12.14
CA ALA A 93 2.26 0.35 -10.99
C ALA A 93 3.52 1.23 -11.00
N LEU A 94 3.46 2.38 -10.34
CA LEU A 94 4.57 3.34 -10.29
C LEU A 94 5.48 3.05 -9.11
N ARG A 95 6.78 3.26 -9.29
CA ARG A 95 7.77 3.17 -8.22
C ARG A 95 7.69 4.40 -7.34
N LEU A 96 7.61 4.20 -6.04
CA LEU A 96 7.69 5.28 -5.05
C LEU A 96 9.16 5.67 -4.82
N ASP A 97 9.49 6.91 -5.11
CA ASP A 97 10.74 7.55 -4.71
C ASP A 97 10.46 8.56 -3.60
N THR A 98 11.26 8.53 -2.54
CA THR A 98 11.11 9.41 -1.36
C THR A 98 12.33 10.29 -1.10
N ALA A 99 13.34 10.30 -1.99
CA ALA A 99 14.59 11.00 -1.76
C ALA A 99 14.46 12.54 -1.66
N GLY A 100 13.41 13.11 -2.27
CA GLY A 100 13.14 14.56 -2.31
C GLY A 100 11.69 14.95 -1.94
N GLY A 101 10.92 14.02 -1.38
CA GLY A 101 9.45 14.09 -1.32
C GLY A 101 8.84 12.89 -2.07
N PRO A 102 7.52 12.64 -1.95
CA PRO A 102 6.90 11.55 -2.66
C PRO A 102 6.87 11.86 -4.17
N THR A 103 7.55 11.06 -4.96
CA THR A 103 7.54 11.11 -6.43
C THR A 103 7.26 9.71 -6.94
N PHE A 104 6.40 9.61 -7.95
CA PHE A 104 6.06 8.34 -8.58
C PHE A 104 6.77 8.23 -9.92
N VAL A 105 7.68 7.26 -10.05
CA VAL A 105 8.48 7.04 -11.26
C VAL A 105 7.91 5.86 -12.02
N CYS A 106 7.56 6.07 -13.28
CA CYS A 106 7.07 5.02 -14.15
C CYS A 106 8.22 4.07 -14.54
N PRO A 107 8.13 2.76 -14.23
CA PRO A 107 9.16 1.78 -14.61
C PRO A 107 9.27 1.57 -16.13
N ASP A 108 8.17 1.78 -16.86
CA ASP A 108 8.06 1.40 -18.26
C ASP A 108 8.56 2.50 -19.21
N CYS A 109 8.32 3.76 -18.87
CA CYS A 109 8.71 4.90 -19.70
C CYS A 109 9.65 5.91 -19.01
N GLY A 110 9.88 5.77 -17.70
CA GLY A 110 10.74 6.67 -16.93
C GLY A 110 10.12 8.02 -16.60
N ALA A 111 8.85 8.26 -16.94
CA ALA A 111 8.16 9.49 -16.55
C ALA A 111 8.05 9.63 -15.04
N GLU A 112 8.20 10.84 -14.54
CA GLU A 112 8.05 11.18 -13.13
C GLU A 112 6.74 11.93 -12.92
N HIS A 113 6.01 11.55 -11.88
CA HIS A 113 4.74 12.15 -11.52
C HIS A 113 4.78 12.57 -10.04
N THR A 114 4.36 13.80 -9.76
CA THR A 114 4.22 14.28 -8.40
C THR A 114 2.78 14.05 -7.94
N PRO A 115 2.53 13.43 -6.77
CA PRO A 115 1.19 13.33 -6.20
C PRO A 115 0.61 14.73 -5.95
N ALA A 116 -0.65 14.93 -6.33
CA ALA A 116 -1.39 16.15 -6.04
C ALA A 116 -2.21 16.01 -4.75
N PRO A 117 -2.53 17.13 -4.07
CA PRO A 117 -3.47 17.12 -2.96
C PRO A 117 -4.86 16.63 -3.38
N CYS A 118 -5.66 16.23 -2.40
CA CYS A 118 -7.06 15.83 -2.60
C CYS A 118 -7.84 16.90 -3.38
N PRO A 119 -8.42 16.58 -4.55
CA PRO A 119 -9.18 17.54 -5.35
C PRO A 119 -10.36 18.20 -4.62
N ASP A 120 -10.93 17.53 -3.61
CA ASP A 120 -12.15 18.00 -2.93
C ASP A 120 -11.88 18.86 -1.70
N CYS A 121 -10.75 18.65 -1.00
CA CYS A 121 -10.45 19.34 0.26
C CYS A 121 -9.02 19.91 0.36
N ALA A 122 -8.19 19.72 -0.68
CA ALA A 122 -6.79 20.13 -0.75
C ALA A 122 -5.87 19.53 0.33
N SER A 123 -6.27 18.44 0.99
CA SER A 123 -5.42 17.70 1.92
C SER A 123 -4.38 16.85 1.19
N ASP A 124 -3.17 16.79 1.74
CA ASP A 124 -2.11 15.88 1.28
C ASP A 124 -2.24 14.46 1.88
N ARG A 125 -3.28 14.20 2.70
CA ARG A 125 -3.51 12.92 3.36
C ARG A 125 -4.35 11.99 2.50
N LEU A 126 -3.72 11.47 1.46
CA LEU A 126 -4.28 10.47 0.56
C LEU A 126 -3.62 9.12 0.79
N ALA A 127 -4.41 8.06 0.82
CA ALA A 127 -3.94 6.69 1.00
C ALA A 127 -4.44 5.79 -0.13
N PHE A 128 -3.58 4.91 -0.62
CA PHE A 128 -3.98 3.84 -1.51
C PHE A 128 -4.71 2.76 -0.72
N ALA A 129 -5.87 2.35 -1.23
CA ALA A 129 -6.75 1.35 -0.65
C ALA A 129 -7.39 0.50 -1.77
N THR A 130 -8.30 -0.40 -1.39
CA THR A 130 -9.15 -1.11 -2.34
C THR A 130 -10.62 -0.78 -2.13
N ASP A 131 -11.42 -0.89 -3.19
CA ASP A 131 -12.87 -0.81 -3.09
C ASP A 131 -13.50 -2.18 -2.80
N ALA A 132 -14.84 -2.26 -2.86
CA ALA A 132 -15.56 -3.51 -2.60
C ALA A 132 -15.35 -4.60 -3.68
N ALA A 133 -14.85 -4.23 -4.87
CA ALA A 133 -14.47 -5.16 -5.93
C ALA A 133 -12.98 -5.56 -5.83
N HIS A 134 -12.26 -4.99 -4.86
CA HIS A 134 -10.81 -5.09 -4.68
C HIS A 134 -10.01 -4.35 -5.76
N ASP A 135 -10.65 -3.42 -6.47
CA ASP A 135 -9.95 -2.54 -7.40
C ASP A 135 -9.18 -1.47 -6.59
N PRO A 136 -7.95 -1.11 -7.00
CA PRO A 136 -7.21 -0.05 -6.34
C PRO A 136 -7.94 1.29 -6.44
N ILE A 137 -7.96 2.02 -5.32
CA ILE A 137 -8.49 3.38 -5.23
C ILE A 137 -7.57 4.24 -4.37
N VAL A 138 -7.80 5.55 -4.39
CA VAL A 138 -7.23 6.50 -3.44
C VAL A 138 -8.33 7.10 -2.59
N GLU A 139 -8.18 7.02 -1.28
CA GLU A 139 -9.10 7.63 -0.30
C GLU A 139 -8.41 8.78 0.45
N CYS A 140 -9.14 9.86 0.66
CA CYS A 140 -8.68 10.98 1.48
C CYS A 140 -9.04 10.76 2.96
N ASP A 141 -8.04 10.71 3.84
CA ASP A 141 -8.24 10.53 5.29
C ASP A 141 -9.08 11.66 5.92
N ASP A 142 -9.02 12.86 5.36
CA ASP A 142 -9.60 14.05 5.99
C ASP A 142 -11.07 14.29 5.58
N CYS A 143 -11.45 13.96 4.33
CA CYS A 143 -12.81 14.20 3.84
C CYS A 143 -13.56 12.94 3.38
N GLY A 144 -12.88 11.80 3.30
CA GLY A 144 -13.46 10.52 2.87
C GLY A 144 -13.76 10.42 1.37
N SER A 145 -13.36 11.42 0.56
CA SER A 145 -13.50 11.32 -0.89
C SER A 145 -12.65 10.18 -1.45
N ARG A 146 -13.18 9.53 -2.48
CA ARG A 146 -12.58 8.38 -3.14
C ARG A 146 -12.38 8.65 -4.62
N PHE A 147 -11.21 8.27 -5.12
CA PHE A 147 -10.80 8.45 -6.51
C PHE A 147 -10.39 7.10 -7.08
N ALA A 148 -10.75 6.84 -8.35
CA ALA A 148 -10.36 5.62 -9.03
C ALA A 148 -8.85 5.55 -9.33
N ASP A 149 -8.14 6.67 -9.22
CA ASP A 149 -6.70 6.75 -9.42
C ASP A 149 -6.10 7.85 -8.55
N ALA A 150 -4.78 7.83 -8.37
CA ALA A 150 -4.07 8.86 -7.67
C ALA A 150 -4.21 10.21 -8.38
N PRO A 151 -4.62 11.28 -7.67
CA PRO A 151 -4.46 12.63 -8.17
C PRO A 151 -2.97 12.91 -8.40
N LEU A 152 -2.59 13.24 -9.63
CA LEU A 152 -1.22 13.60 -10.00
C LEU A 152 -1.20 15.06 -10.47
N ALA A 153 -0.14 15.77 -10.13
CA ALA A 153 0.06 17.15 -10.58
C ALA A 153 0.26 17.15 -12.10
N THR A 154 -0.49 18.02 -12.79
CA THR A 154 -0.24 18.33 -14.20
C THR A 154 0.68 19.53 -14.27
N GLU A 155 1.77 19.43 -15.04
CA GLU A 155 2.66 20.55 -15.37
C GLU A 155 1.92 21.76 -15.96
#